data_AF-A0A2X2BHU2-F1
#
_entry.id   AF-A0A2X2BHU2-F1
#
_cell.length_a   1.000
_cell.length_b   1.000
_cell.length_c   1.000
_cell.angle_alpha   90.00
_cell.angle_beta   90.00
_cell.angle_gamma   90.00
#
_symmetry.space_group_name_H-M   'P 1'
#
loop_
_entity.id
_entity.type
_entity.pdbx_description
1 polymer ?
#
loop_
_entity_poly.entity_id
_entity_poly.type
_entity_poly.pdbx_seq_one_letter_code
_entity_poly.pdbx_strand_id
1 'polypeptide(L)'
;MPASGVQKKVKRLVHHTLGNGDFDVFYQIAQRLACAHTILTPENCVEEMERVIDVALKERRPVYIGIPSDYANSQVVEPLSVTAPQKPTSDKATLEKSSISNR
;
A
#
# COMPACT_ATOMS: atom_id res chain seq x y z
N MET A 1 5.09 3.98 -11.57
CA MET A 1 6.03 5.13 -11.46
C MET A 1 7.33 4.78 -12.18
N PRO A 2 8.12 5.75 -12.67
CA PRO A 2 9.45 5.49 -13.22
C PRO A 2 10.37 4.76 -12.22
N ALA A 3 11.46 4.16 -12.67
CA ALA A 3 12.44 3.53 -11.77
C ALA A 3 13.01 4.53 -10.75
N SER A 4 13.24 4.12 -9.51
CA SER A 4 13.71 4.96 -8.40
C SER A 4 15.00 5.70 -8.74
N GLY A 5 15.92 5.06 -9.46
CA GLY A 5 17.16 5.68 -9.93
C GLY A 5 16.94 6.82 -10.93
N VAL A 6 15.90 6.73 -11.77
CA VAL A 6 15.50 7.80 -12.71
C VAL A 6 14.84 8.95 -11.97
N GLN A 7 14.08 8.66 -10.91
CA GLN A 7 13.46 9.68 -10.07
C GLN A 7 14.52 10.49 -9.29
N LYS A 8 15.54 9.81 -8.73
CA LYS A 8 16.61 10.44 -7.93
C LYS A 8 17.65 11.20 -8.76
N LYS A 9 17.87 10.80 -10.02
CA LYS A 9 18.89 11.41 -10.90
C LYS A 9 18.22 12.25 -11.99
N VAL A 10 18.07 13.54 -11.70
CA VAL A 10 17.91 14.69 -12.63
C VAL A 10 16.88 14.52 -13.76
N LYS A 11 15.79 15.29 -13.67
CA LYS A 11 14.98 15.89 -14.78
C LYS A 11 14.93 15.16 -16.13
N ARG A 12 14.86 13.82 -16.15
CA ARG A 12 14.71 13.07 -17.40
C ARG A 12 13.28 13.19 -17.90
N LEU A 13 13.14 13.36 -19.21
CA LEU A 13 11.87 13.19 -19.90
C LEU A 13 11.56 11.71 -19.93
N VAL A 14 10.44 11.33 -19.32
CA VAL A 14 9.98 9.94 -19.25
C VAL A 14 8.56 9.89 -19.78
N HIS A 15 8.29 8.92 -20.64
CA HIS A 15 6.93 8.65 -21.12
C HIS A 15 5.99 8.38 -19.93
N HIS A 16 4.75 8.86 -20.00
CA HIS A 16 3.76 8.85 -18.90
C HIS A 16 4.10 9.72 -17.69
N THR A 17 4.78 10.84 -17.92
CA THR A 17 5.01 11.91 -16.94
C THR A 17 4.63 13.26 -17.55
N LEU A 18 4.63 14.33 -16.76
CA LEU A 18 4.42 15.68 -17.28
C LEU A 18 5.63 16.23 -18.06
N GLY A 19 6.73 15.47 -18.18
CA GLY A 19 7.91 15.88 -18.94
C GLY A 19 8.67 17.07 -18.33
N ASN A 20 8.46 17.36 -17.05
CA ASN A 20 9.14 18.45 -16.32
C ASN A 20 10.15 17.94 -15.27
N GLY A 21 10.27 16.62 -15.13
CA GLY A 21 11.14 15.98 -14.15
C GLY A 21 10.53 15.85 -12.75
N ASP A 22 9.30 16.31 -12.55
CA ASP A 22 8.53 16.07 -11.33
C ASP A 22 7.72 14.78 -11.49
N PHE A 23 8.12 13.74 -10.76
CA PHE A 23 7.48 12.42 -10.82
C PHE A 23 6.43 12.21 -9.73
N ASP A 24 6.27 13.18 -8.82
CA ASP A 24 5.37 13.06 -7.67
C ASP A 24 3.98 13.63 -7.95
N VAL A 25 3.79 14.36 -9.05
CA VAL A 25 2.52 15.05 -9.35
C VAL A 25 1.30 14.12 -9.28
N PHE A 26 1.38 12.94 -9.89
CA PHE A 26 0.25 11.99 -9.87
C PHE A 26 0.01 11.39 -8.47
N TYR A 27 1.09 11.18 -7.70
CA TYR A 27 0.99 10.74 -6.30
C TYR A 27 0.32 11.82 -5.43
N GLN A 28 0.73 13.07 -5.59
CA GLN A 28 0.19 14.22 -4.86
C GLN A 28 -1.29 14.52 -5.17
N ILE A 29 -1.75 14.20 -6.38
CA ILE A 29 -3.17 14.28 -6.72
C ILE A 29 -3.94 13.11 -6.08
N ALA A 30 -3.43 11.89 -6.21
CA ALA A 30 -4.10 10.69 -5.74
C ALA A 30 -4.27 10.65 -4.21
N GLN A 31 -3.32 11.16 -3.43
CA GLN A 31 -3.42 11.24 -1.97
C GLN A 31 -4.67 11.99 -1.49
N ARG A 32 -5.20 12.94 -2.28
CA ARG A 32 -6.41 13.70 -1.91
C ARG A 32 -7.69 12.87 -2.03
N LEU A 33 -7.63 11.76 -2.75
CA LEU A 33 -8.75 10.86 -3.01
C LEU A 33 -8.68 9.58 -2.17
N ALA A 34 -7.56 9.33 -1.51
CA ALA A 34 -7.26 8.10 -0.79
C ALA A 34 -7.34 8.30 0.74
N CYS A 35 -7.78 7.27 1.48
CA CYS A 35 -7.74 7.28 2.96
C CYS A 35 -6.35 7.00 3.52
N ALA A 36 -5.50 6.30 2.76
CA ALA A 36 -4.09 6.13 3.03
C ALA A 36 -3.33 6.05 1.69
N HIS A 37 -2.08 6.46 1.71
CA HIS A 37 -1.22 6.42 0.53
C HIS A 37 0.23 6.13 0.92
N THR A 38 1.00 5.59 -0.02
CA THR A 38 2.43 5.31 0.16
C THR A 38 3.16 5.19 -1.18
N ILE A 39 4.49 5.38 -1.16
CA ILE A 39 5.40 4.96 -2.22
C ILE A 39 6.29 3.86 -1.62
N LEU A 40 6.22 2.67 -2.19
CA LEU A 40 6.95 1.52 -1.68
C LEU A 40 8.44 1.60 -2.04
N THR A 41 9.26 1.23 -1.06
CA THR A 41 10.67 0.90 -1.19
C THR A 41 10.89 -0.51 -0.62
N PRO A 42 12.00 -1.19 -0.96
CA PRO A 42 12.33 -2.48 -0.36
C PRO A 42 12.31 -2.47 1.17
N GLU A 43 12.68 -1.34 1.79
CA GLU A 43 12.81 -1.17 3.23
C GLU A 43 11.49 -0.94 3.95
N ASN A 44 10.53 -0.26 3.32
CA ASN A 44 9.24 0.07 3.96
C ASN A 44 8.09 -0.87 3.54
N CYS A 45 8.33 -1.77 2.59
CA CYS A 45 7.27 -2.52 1.91
C CYS A 45 6.35 -3.28 2.87
N VAL A 46 6.90 -3.93 3.90
CA VAL A 46 6.08 -4.73 4.83
C VAL A 46 5.20 -3.84 5.69
N GLU A 47 5.80 -2.87 6.38
CA GLU A 47 5.10 -1.96 7.29
C GLU A 47 4.02 -1.15 6.56
N GLU A 48 4.36 -0.61 5.39
CA GLU A 48 3.42 0.22 4.63
C GLU A 48 2.29 -0.60 4.04
N MET A 49 2.54 -1.86 3.62
CA MET A 49 1.48 -2.73 3.12
C MET A 49 0.49 -3.11 4.22
N GLU A 50 0.96 -3.46 5.41
CA GLU A 50 0.09 -3.72 6.57
C GLU A 50 -0.77 -2.48 6.89
N ARG A 51 -0.13 -1.31 7.01
CA ARG A 51 -0.82 -0.05 7.31
C ARG A 51 -1.89 0.31 6.28
N VAL A 52 -1.55 0.28 4.98
CA VAL A 52 -2.52 0.72 3.94
C VAL A 52 -3.67 -0.27 3.78
N ILE A 53 -3.44 -1.58 3.93
CA ILE A 53 -4.52 -2.57 3.90
C ILE A 53 -5.44 -2.35 5.11
N ASP A 54 -4.89 -2.18 6.31
CA ASP A 54 -5.67 -1.99 7.53
C ASP A 54 -6.54 -0.74 7.45
N VAL A 55 -6.00 0.38 6.95
CA VAL A 55 -6.78 1.61 6.77
C VAL A 55 -7.85 1.44 5.69
N ALA A 56 -7.54 0.77 4.57
CA ALA A 56 -8.53 0.49 3.52
C ALA A 56 -9.73 -0.30 4.06
N LEU A 57 -9.46 -1.34 4.85
CA LEU A 57 -10.48 -2.18 5.47
C LEU A 57 -11.28 -1.45 6.54
N LYS A 58 -10.61 -0.66 7.39
CA LYS A 58 -11.22 0.11 8.48
C LYS A 58 -12.11 1.23 7.95
N GLU A 59 -11.63 2.00 6.98
CA GLU A 59 -12.36 3.16 6.46
C GLU A 59 -13.33 2.81 5.34
N ARG A 60 -13.22 1.62 4.73
CA ARG A 60 -14.00 1.22 3.55
C ARG A 60 -13.84 2.23 2.40
N ARG A 61 -12.62 2.74 2.25
CA ARG A 61 -12.23 3.78 1.30
C ARG A 61 -10.98 3.37 0.53
N PRO A 62 -10.75 3.92 -0.67
CA PRO A 62 -9.61 3.54 -1.49
C PRO A 62 -8.28 4.01 -0.90
N VAL A 63 -7.21 3.27 -1.19
CA VAL A 63 -5.82 3.65 -0.90
C VAL A 63 -5.03 3.83 -2.20
N TYR A 64 -3.92 4.55 -2.14
CA TYR A 64 -3.00 4.70 -3.27
C TYR A 64 -1.62 4.11 -2.96
N ILE A 65 -1.14 3.21 -3.81
CA ILE A 65 0.17 2.58 -3.66
C ILE A 65 1.00 2.88 -4.91
N GLY A 66 2.04 3.69 -4.75
CA GLY A 66 3.03 3.97 -5.78
C GLY A 66 4.17 2.95 -5.73
N ILE A 67 4.44 2.26 -6.83
CA ILE A 67 5.56 1.32 -6.94
C ILE A 67 6.51 1.79 -8.06
N PRO A 68 7.76 2.19 -7.72
CA PRO A 68 8.82 2.36 -8.71
C PRO A 68 9.09 1.05 -9.45
N SER A 69 9.25 1.10 -10.78
CA SER A 69 9.29 -0.11 -11.62
C SER A 69 10.45 -1.06 -11.30
N ASP A 70 11.57 -0.54 -10.82
CA ASP A 70 12.74 -1.30 -10.35
C ASP A 70 12.49 -1.97 -9.00
N TYR A 71 11.72 -1.34 -8.11
CA TYR A 71 11.35 -1.93 -6.82
C TYR A 71 10.29 -3.02 -6.92
N ALA A 72 9.47 -3.02 -7.97
CA ALA A 72 8.45 -4.06 -8.17
C ALA A 72 9.02 -5.51 -8.21
N ASN A 73 10.28 -5.67 -8.61
CA ASN A 73 10.98 -6.96 -8.66
C ASN A 73 12.11 -7.06 -7.61
N SER A 74 12.28 -6.05 -6.76
CA SER A 74 13.32 -6.05 -5.74
C SER A 74 12.91 -6.96 -4.58
N GLN A 75 13.89 -7.59 -3.93
CA GLN A 75 13.63 -8.31 -2.69
C GLN A 75 13.22 -7.31 -1.60
N VAL A 76 12.18 -7.67 -0.86
CA VAL A 76 11.78 -6.92 0.32
C VAL A 76 12.83 -7.10 1.40
N VAL A 77 13.15 -6.03 2.12
CA VAL A 77 13.99 -6.10 3.31
C VAL A 77 13.07 -6.45 4.48
N GLU A 78 13.22 -7.66 5.02
CA GLU A 78 12.42 -8.09 6.15
C GLU A 78 12.75 -7.26 7.40
N PRO A 79 11.74 -6.67 8.06
CA PRO A 79 11.94 -6.07 9.38
C PRO A 79 12.37 -7.16 10.37
N LEU A 80 13.30 -6.83 11.27
CA LEU A 80 13.84 -7.75 12.28
C LEU A 80 12.78 -8.35 13.23
N SER A 81 11.55 -7.83 13.23
CA SER A 81 10.40 -8.39 13.94
C SER A 81 9.10 -7.86 13.35
N VAL A 82 8.43 -8.67 12.53
CA VAL A 82 7.03 -8.44 12.16
C VAL A 82 6.20 -9.41 13.00
N THR A 83 5.45 -8.88 13.96
CA THR A 83 4.44 -9.69 14.65
C THR A 83 3.22 -9.70 13.75
N ALA A 84 2.92 -10.86 13.15
CA ALA A 84 1.74 -10.98 12.31
C ALA A 84 0.50 -10.50 13.09
N PRO A 85 -0.37 -9.68 12.47
CA PRO A 85 -1.59 -9.24 13.14
C PRO A 85 -2.40 -10.47 13.54
N GLN A 86 -2.82 -10.51 14.82
CA GLN A 86 -3.63 -11.62 15.30
C GLN A 86 -4.94 -11.62 14.52
N LYS A 87 -5.18 -12.73 13.81
CA LYS A 87 -6.42 -12.91 13.05
C LYS A 87 -7.59 -12.75 14.03
N PRO A 88 -8.57 -11.86 13.76
CA PRO A 88 -9.74 -11.76 14.61
C PRO A 88 -10.41 -13.13 14.68
N THR A 89 -10.53 -13.67 15.89
CA THR A 89 -11.25 -14.92 16.10
C THR A 89 -12.73 -14.63 16.16
N SER A 90 -13.54 -15.50 15.58
CA SER A 90 -14.98 -15.33 15.63
C SER A 90 -15.51 -15.71 17.00
N ASP A 91 -16.52 -14.99 17.47
CA ASP A 91 -17.22 -15.36 18.70
C ASP A 91 -18.09 -16.59 18.46
N LYS A 92 -17.69 -17.72 19.08
CA LYS A 92 -18.37 -19.00 18.94
C LYS A 92 -19.83 -18.94 19.35
N ALA A 93 -20.17 -18.18 20.40
CA ALA A 93 -21.54 -18.10 20.89
C ALA A 93 -22.47 -17.40 19.89
N THR A 94 -21.97 -16.39 19.19
CA THR A 94 -22.71 -15.66 18.15
C THR A 94 -22.83 -16.48 16.86
N LEU A 95 -21.79 -17.24 16.50
CA LEU A 95 -21.80 -18.19 15.37
C LEU A 95 -22.84 -19.32 15.55
N GLU A 96 -22.90 -19.93 16.73
CA GLU A 96 -23.85 -21.02 17.01
C GLU A 96 -25.31 -20.54 16.97
N LYS A 97 -25.60 -19.36 17.54
CA LYS A 97 -26.96 -18.79 17.49
C LYS A 97 -27.44 -18.49 16.06
N SER A 98 -26.53 -18.02 15.20
CA SER A 98 -26.84 -17.72 13.79
C SER A 98 -27.08 -18.98 12.95
N SER A 99 -26.45 -20.10 13.32
CA SER A 99 -26.61 -21.39 12.64
C SER A 99 -27.85 -22.17 13.08
N ILE A 100 -28.41 -21.83 14.26
CA ILE A 100 -29.67 -22.40 14.76
C ILE A 100 -30.89 -21.62 14.25
N SER A 101 -30.78 -20.30 14.05
CA SER A 101 -31.90 -19.45 13.61
C SER A 101 -32.30 -19.61 12.13
N ASN A 102 -31.62 -20.47 11.36
CA ASN A 102 -31.85 -20.70 9.93
C ASN A 102 -32.42 -22.12 9.64
N ARG A 103 -33.01 -22.77 10.65
CA ARG A 103 -33.89 -23.94 10.54
C ARG A 103 -35.28 -23.57 11.05
#